data_AF-A0A3P3VTH4-F1
#
_entry.id   AF-A0A3P3VTH4-F1
#
_cell.length_a   1.000
_cell.length_b   1.000
_cell.length_c   1.000
_cell.angle_alpha   90.00
_cell.angle_beta   90.00
_cell.angle_gamma   90.00
#
_symmetry.space_group_name_H-M   'P 1'
#
loop_
_entity.id
_entity.type
_entity.pdbx_description
1 polymer ?
#
loop_
_entity_poly.entity_id
_entity_poly.type
_entity_poly.pdbx_seq_one_letter_code
_entity_poly.pdbx_strand_id
1 'polypeptide(L)'
;MRRARADGRPWQTRESAPPRAARNTLSREVVIDAALNFADAHGLAKLTVRALADDLGVGAMSLYHHVPNKDALLDALVDAVHEEMLLPSVEGD
;
A
#
# COMPACT_ATOMS: atom_id res chain seq x y z
N MET A 1 -22.32 -22.03 47.26
CA MET A 1 -21.46 -22.77 46.30
C MET A 1 -22.05 -22.54 44.89
N ARG A 2 -21.59 -21.56 44.09
CA ARG A 2 -20.62 -21.67 42.96
C ARG A 2 -20.74 -23.01 42.20
N ARG A 3 -20.98 -23.14 40.88
CA ARG A 3 -21.05 -22.24 39.71
C ARG A 3 -21.92 -22.95 38.62
N ALA A 4 -22.81 -22.22 37.95
CA ALA A 4 -23.32 -22.60 36.63
C ALA A 4 -22.25 -22.31 35.57
N ARG A 5 -22.01 -23.22 34.63
CA ARG A 5 -21.21 -22.97 33.42
C ARG A 5 -22.13 -22.41 32.34
N ALA A 6 -21.97 -21.14 32.04
CA ALA A 6 -22.49 -20.50 30.84
C ALA A 6 -21.33 -19.65 30.31
N ASP A 7 -20.40 -20.28 29.59
CA ASP A 7 -19.37 -19.55 28.85
C ASP A 7 -19.98 -19.08 27.52
N GLY A 8 -20.86 -18.09 27.63
CA GLY A 8 -21.14 -17.19 26.52
C GLY A 8 -19.86 -16.42 26.23
N ARG A 9 -19.23 -16.68 25.09
CA ARG A 9 -18.31 -15.72 24.47
C ARG A 9 -19.05 -15.02 23.35
N PRO A 10 -19.71 -13.91 23.65
CA PRO A 10 -20.31 -13.12 22.61
C PRO A 10 -19.22 -12.20 22.03
N TRP A 11 -19.29 -11.96 20.72
CA TRP A 11 -18.49 -10.98 19.98
C TRP A 11 -16.96 -11.01 20.23
N GLN A 12 -16.25 -12.05 19.82
CA GLN A 12 -14.88 -11.80 19.35
C GLN A 12 -14.99 -11.14 17.99
N THR A 13 -15.05 -9.81 18.02
CA THR A 13 -14.81 -8.93 16.89
C THR A 13 -13.61 -9.48 16.14
N ARG A 14 -13.86 -10.06 14.97
CA ARG A 14 -12.81 -10.23 13.96
C ARG A 14 -12.38 -8.81 13.66
N GLU A 15 -11.26 -8.44 14.28
CA GLU A 15 -10.42 -7.31 13.90
C GLU A 15 -10.49 -7.24 12.38
N SER A 16 -11.16 -6.20 11.88
CA SER A 16 -11.36 -6.01 10.46
C SER A 16 -9.97 -5.91 9.86
N ALA A 17 -9.51 -7.02 9.27
CA ALA A 17 -8.32 -7.03 8.45
C ALA A 17 -8.43 -5.85 7.49
N PRO A 18 -7.35 -5.08 7.28
CA PRO A 18 -7.39 -3.89 6.44
C PRO A 18 -8.03 -4.27 5.10
N PRO A 19 -8.89 -3.39 4.54
CA PRO A 19 -9.67 -3.71 3.36
C PRO A 19 -8.73 -4.24 2.30
N ARG A 20 -8.86 -5.53 2.01
CA ARG A 20 -8.12 -6.23 0.96
C ARG A 20 -8.36 -5.38 -0.28
N ALA A 21 -7.33 -4.66 -0.73
CA ALA A 21 -7.41 -3.72 -1.83
C ALA A 21 -8.28 -4.35 -2.90
N ALA A 22 -9.37 -3.65 -3.24
CA ALA A 22 -10.46 -4.19 -4.03
C ALA A 22 -9.89 -4.98 -5.21
N ARG A 23 -10.34 -6.25 -5.35
CA ARG A 23 -9.97 -7.09 -6.50
C ARG A 23 -10.13 -6.26 -7.78
N ASN A 24 -9.07 -6.21 -8.59
CA ASN A 24 -8.91 -5.50 -9.88
C ASN A 24 -8.71 -3.98 -9.76
N THR A 25 -7.60 -3.38 -10.19
CA THR A 25 -6.52 -3.81 -11.09
C THR A 25 -5.25 -3.13 -10.60
N LEU A 26 -4.19 -3.90 -10.38
CA LEU A 26 -2.86 -3.33 -10.22
C LEU A 26 -2.57 -2.50 -11.48
N SER A 27 -2.37 -1.18 -11.32
CA SER A 27 -1.96 -0.27 -12.38
C SER A 27 -0.59 0.32 -12.02
N ARG A 28 0.05 0.97 -12.99
CA ARG A 28 1.31 1.64 -12.71
C ARG A 28 1.11 2.79 -11.71
N GLU A 29 0.03 3.57 -11.82
CA GLU A 29 -0.23 4.66 -10.87
C GLU A 29 -0.44 4.12 -9.45
N VAL A 30 -1.27 3.08 -9.29
CA VAL A 30 -1.52 2.46 -7.97
C VAL A 30 -0.23 1.95 -7.32
N VAL A 31 0.69 1.40 -8.11
CA VAL A 31 1.99 0.95 -7.60
C VAL A 31 2.86 2.11 -7.13
N ILE A 32 2.86 3.23 -7.87
CA ILE A 32 3.63 4.43 -7.52
C ILE A 32 3.07 5.07 -6.26
N ASP A 33 1.75 5.26 -6.17
CA ASP A 33 1.08 5.82 -4.99
C ASP A 33 1.36 4.97 -3.74
N ALA A 34 1.27 3.65 -3.86
CA ALA A 34 1.59 2.75 -2.77
C ALA A 34 3.07 2.85 -2.36
N ALA A 35 3.98 3.01 -3.32
CA ALA A 35 5.40 3.16 -3.04
C ALA A 35 5.73 4.50 -2.36
N LEU A 36 5.05 5.60 -2.71
CA LEU A 36 5.15 6.88 -2.00
C LEU A 36 4.69 6.73 -0.55
N ASN A 37 3.49 6.19 -0.34
CA ASN A 37 2.95 5.95 1.00
C ASN A 37 3.86 5.05 1.85
N PHE A 38 4.41 4.00 1.23
CA PHE A 38 5.38 3.12 1.88
C PHE A 38 6.66 3.87 2.26
N ALA A 39 7.18 4.71 1.36
CA ALA A 39 8.37 5.50 1.61
C ALA A 39 8.17 6.52 2.74
N ASP A 40 6.99 7.14 2.83
CA ASP A 40 6.65 8.07 3.92
C ASP A 40 6.53 7.35 5.27
N ALA A 41 5.90 6.16 5.30
CA ALA A 41 5.68 5.40 6.52
C ALA A 41 6.94 4.67 7.02
N HIS A 42 7.82 4.23 6.12
CA HIS A 42 8.89 3.29 6.43
C HIS A 42 10.30 3.79 6.03
N GLY A 43 10.38 4.84 5.23
CA GLY A 43 11.60 5.36 4.63
C GLY A 43 12.01 4.64 3.34
N LEU A 44 12.57 5.40 2.39
CA LEU A 44 13.06 4.89 1.10
C LEU A 44 14.08 3.75 1.21
N ALA A 45 14.88 3.71 2.28
CA ALA A 45 15.86 2.65 2.50
C ALA A 45 15.22 1.25 2.58
N LYS A 46 13.97 1.16 3.07
CA LYS A 46 13.23 -0.09 3.19
C LYS A 46 12.43 -0.44 1.93
N LEU A 47 12.30 0.50 0.99
CA LEU A 47 11.53 0.29 -0.23
C LEU A 47 12.25 -0.72 -1.13
N THR A 48 11.59 -1.84 -1.37
CA THR A 48 11.98 -2.87 -2.33
C THR A 48 10.73 -3.40 -3.01
N VAL A 49 10.86 -3.97 -4.21
CA VAL A 49 9.71 -4.58 -4.92
C VAL A 49 9.03 -5.64 -4.07
N ARG A 50 9.79 -6.44 -3.30
CA ARG A 50 9.20 -7.44 -2.40
C ARG A 50 8.46 -6.83 -1.22
N ALA A 51 9.07 -5.88 -0.53
CA ALA A 51 8.43 -5.22 0.61
C ALA A 51 7.15 -4.50 0.20
N LEU A 52 7.14 -3.88 -0.98
CA LEU A 52 5.95 -3.25 -1.54
C LEU A 52 4.88 -4.28 -1.95
N ALA A 53 5.28 -5.43 -2.52
CA ALA A 53 4.34 -6.51 -2.85
C ALA A 53 3.66 -7.07 -1.60
N ASP A 54 4.44 -7.27 -0.54
CA ASP A 54 3.96 -7.76 0.76
C ASP A 54 2.98 -6.75 1.38
N ASP A 55 3.29 -5.45 1.33
CA ASP A 55 2.41 -4.37 1.81
C ASP A 55 1.09 -4.30 1.05
N LEU A 56 1.14 -4.45 -0.28
CA LEU A 56 -0.03 -4.50 -1.15
C LEU A 56 -0.81 -5.83 -1.09
N GLY A 57 -0.25 -6.86 -0.44
CA GLY A 57 -0.85 -8.20 -0.40
C GLY A 57 -0.93 -8.89 -1.76
N VAL A 58 -0.01 -8.55 -2.69
CA VAL A 58 0.07 -9.10 -4.05
C VAL A 58 1.35 -9.91 -4.24
N GLY A 59 1.41 -10.73 -5.29
CA GLY A 59 2.65 -11.43 -5.64
C GLY A 59 3.66 -10.47 -6.27
N ALA A 60 4.95 -10.65 -5.95
CA ALA A 60 6.02 -9.83 -6.55
C ALA A 60 6.00 -9.85 -8.09
N MET A 61 5.61 -10.98 -8.71
CA MET A 61 5.44 -11.07 -10.17
C MET A 61 4.41 -10.07 -10.72
N SER A 62 3.35 -9.77 -9.97
CA SER A 62 2.37 -8.77 -10.37
C SER A 62 3.00 -7.37 -10.42
N LEU A 63 3.84 -7.01 -9.44
CA LEU A 63 4.58 -5.75 -9.47
C LEU A 63 5.60 -5.68 -10.60
N TYR A 64 6.31 -6.76 -10.89
CA TYR A 64 7.28 -6.79 -11.98
C TYR A 64 6.67 -6.51 -13.37
N HIS A 65 5.35 -6.71 -13.55
CA HIS A 65 4.65 -6.30 -14.78
C HIS A 65 4.48 -4.78 -14.91
N HIS A 66 4.55 -4.02 -13.81
CA HIS A 66 4.39 -2.56 -13.79
C HIS A 66 5.72 -1.83 -13.58
N VAL A 67 6.64 -2.43 -12.82
CA VAL A 67 7.96 -1.88 -12.51
C VAL A 67 9.02 -2.99 -12.58
N PRO A 68 9.90 -2.99 -13.60
CA PRO A 68 10.78 -4.12 -13.86
C PRO A 68 11.87 -4.32 -12.80
N ASN A 69 12.24 -3.26 -12.08
CA ASN A 69 13.27 -3.29 -11.03
C ASN A 69 13.09 -2.11 -10.05
N LYS A 70 13.95 -2.06 -9.03
CA LYS A 70 13.93 -1.00 -8.00
C LYS A 70 14.27 0.36 -8.58
N ASP A 71 15.22 0.45 -9.51
CA ASP A 71 15.65 1.73 -10.07
C ASP A 71 14.52 2.38 -10.87
N ALA A 72 13.83 1.62 -11.73
CA ALA A 72 12.66 2.06 -12.47
C ALA A 72 11.49 2.47 -11.56
N LEU A 73 11.36 1.87 -10.37
CA LEU A 73 10.40 2.31 -9.37
C LEU A 73 10.82 3.67 -8.78
N LEU A 74 12.10 3.85 -8.44
CA LEU A 74 12.62 5.10 -7.91
C LEU A 74 12.52 6.24 -8.93
N ASP A 75 12.84 5.98 -10.20
CA ASP A 75 12.68 6.96 -11.29
C ASP A 75 11.23 7.41 -11.40
N ALA A 76 10.28 6.46 -11.35
CA ALA A 76 8.85 6.78 -11.41
C ALA A 76 8.36 7.61 -10.20
N LEU A 77 8.95 7.41 -9.01
CA LEU A 77 8.64 8.22 -7.84
C LEU A 77 9.18 9.64 -7.97
N VAL A 78 10.38 9.79 -8.54
CA VAL A 78 10.96 11.11 -8.83
C VAL A 78 10.07 11.87 -9.81
N ASP A 79 9.63 11.21 -10.88
CA ASP A 79 8.71 11.81 -11.86
C ASP A 79 7.40 12.25 -11.20
N ALA A 80 6.77 11.39 -10.40
CA ALA A 80 5.52 11.70 -9.71
C ALA A 80 5.65 12.89 -8.74
N VAL A 81 6.71 12.93 -7.95
CA VAL A 81 6.99 14.03 -7.01
C VAL A 81 7.30 15.34 -7.76
N HIS A 82 7.95 15.25 -8.91
CA HIS A 82 8.21 16.41 -9.75
C HIS A 82 6.94 16.95 -10.42
N GLU A 83 6.02 16.07 -10.83
CA GLU A 83 4.69 16.46 -11.31
C GLU A 83 3.90 17.18 -10.21
N GLU A 84 3.88 16.68 -8.97
CA GLU A 84 3.23 17.36 -7.85
C GLU A 84 3.82 18.75 -7.56
N MET A 85 5.15 18.93 -7.71
CA MET A 85 5.80 20.24 -7.51
C MET A 85 5.63 21.21 -8.68
N LEU A 86 5.53 20.72 -9.92
CA LEU A 86 5.45 21.54 -11.12
C LEU A 86 4.02 21.89 -11.54
N LEU A 87 3.01 21.23 -10.98
CA LEU A 87 1.65 21.72 -11.06
C LEU A 87 1.59 23.00 -10.20
N PRO A 88 1.52 24.23 -10.77
CA PRO A 88 1.06 25.34 -9.97
C PRO A 88 -0.27 24.89 -9.40
N SER A 89 -0.42 24.91 -8.08
CA SER A 89 -1.70 24.70 -7.45
C SER A 89 -2.66 25.60 -8.19
N VAL A 90 -3.59 25.02 -8.97
CA VAL A 90 -4.58 25.80 -9.71
C VAL A 90 -5.58 26.27 -8.64
N GLU A 91 -5.13 27.21 -7.84
CA GLU A 91 -5.86 27.89 -6.78
C GLU A 91 -6.03 29.33 -7.29
N GLY A 92 -7.22 29.61 -7.82
CA GLY A 92 -7.66 30.90 -8.37
C GLY A 92 -7.91 30.80 -9.89
N ASP A 93 -9.13 30.93 -10.41
CA ASP A 93 -10.39 31.57 -9.97
C ASP A 93 -11.57 30.82 -10.63
#